data_AF-G0MZW5-F1
#
_entry.id   AF-G0MZW5-F1
#
_cell.length_a   1.000
_cell.length_b   1.000
_cell.length_c   1.000
_cell.angle_alpha   90.00
_cell.angle_beta   90.00
_cell.angle_gamma   90.00
#
_symmetry.space_group_name_H-M   'P 1'
#
loop_
_entity.id
_entity.type
_entity.pdbx_description
1 polymer ?
#
loop_
_entity_poly.entity_id
_entity_poly.type
_entity_poly.pdbx_seq_one_letter_code
_entity_poly.pdbx_strand_id
1 'polypeptide(L)'
;MTDVKTQNAISLKGSAQLVKEFFHFGLNSILFQRALYPADSFKREKKYGITLYVTHEKKLLAFMEPLLQQVEYWLAKKQLKRLVMVISEVKTKEVVERWQFDIHTEDLAEEGENAHRVKDEKKIRQEISDVLRQITASVSFLPLLEEPVSFDVLIYTGKDTEAPEDWTESGACLIPNSETVQLRSFSTSVHGVNTNVQYKADF
;
A
#
# COMPACT_ATOMS: atom_id res chain seq x y z
N MET A 1 28.41 27.27 1.19
CA MET A 1 28.26 25.80 1.10
C MET A 1 27.30 25.32 2.19
N THR A 2 26.04 25.76 2.18
CA THR A 2 25.09 25.53 3.28
C THR A 2 23.71 25.03 2.82
N ASP A 3 23.42 24.95 1.51
CA ASP A 3 22.10 24.59 1.00
C ASP A 3 21.86 23.08 0.74
N VAL A 4 22.90 22.24 0.80
CA VAL A 4 22.75 20.81 0.42
C VAL A 4 22.17 19.94 1.56
N LYS A 5 22.30 20.35 2.83
CA LYS A 5 21.83 19.54 3.97
C LYS A 5 20.31 19.50 4.11
N THR A 6 19.59 20.52 3.66
CA THR A 6 18.13 20.62 3.83
C THR A 6 17.36 19.83 2.78
N GLN A 7 17.91 19.61 1.58
CA GLN A 7 17.20 18.93 0.48
C GLN A 7 17.05 17.41 0.66
N ASN A 8 17.88 16.78 1.50
CA ASN A 8 17.88 15.33 1.70
C ASN A 8 17.27 14.88 3.04
N ALA A 9 16.70 15.83 3.80
CA ALA A 9 16.13 15.58 5.11
C ALA A 9 14.67 15.11 5.00
N ILE A 10 14.41 13.86 5.36
CA ILE A 10 13.07 13.26 5.45
C ILE A 10 12.57 13.37 6.88
N SER A 11 11.47 14.10 7.06
CA SER A 11 10.73 14.15 8.33
C SER A 11 9.73 13.00 8.43
N LEU A 12 9.24 12.72 9.64
CA LEU A 12 8.17 11.73 9.85
C LEU A 12 6.92 12.04 9.01
N LYS A 13 6.51 13.32 8.98
CA LYS A 13 5.38 13.78 8.16
C LYS A 13 5.63 13.60 6.67
N GLY A 14 6.81 14.01 6.18
CA GLY A 14 7.17 13.83 4.76
C GLY A 14 7.22 12.36 4.36
N SER A 15 7.71 11.50 5.25
CA SER A 15 7.66 10.06 5.03
C SER A 15 6.24 9.50 4.99
N ALA A 16 5.35 9.92 5.90
CA ALA A 16 3.97 9.46 5.93
C ALA A 16 3.24 9.83 4.62
N GLN A 17 3.50 11.02 4.09
CA GLN A 17 2.96 11.48 2.81
C GLN A 17 3.44 10.63 1.63
N LEU A 18 4.74 10.31 1.57
CA LEU A 18 5.30 9.45 0.52
C LEU A 18 4.71 8.04 0.56
N VAL A 19 4.54 7.46 1.76
CA VAL A 19 3.96 6.12 1.92
C VAL A 19 2.45 6.12 1.59
N LYS A 20 1.70 7.15 1.99
CA LYS A 20 0.29 7.32 1.55
C LYS A 20 0.20 7.42 0.03
N GLU A 21 1.07 8.20 -0.61
CA GLU A 21 1.09 8.35 -2.06
C GLU A 21 1.38 7.00 -2.74
N PHE A 22 2.34 6.24 -2.21
CA PHE A 22 2.57 4.86 -2.65
C PHE A 22 1.30 3.99 -2.54
N PHE A 23 0.61 4.01 -1.39
CA PHE A 23 -0.64 3.23 -1.24
C PHE A 23 -1.74 3.68 -2.19
N HIS A 24 -1.88 4.98 -2.45
CA HIS A 24 -2.82 5.49 -3.43
C HIS A 24 -2.60 4.85 -4.81
N PHE A 25 -1.35 4.87 -5.30
CA PHE A 25 -1.04 4.28 -6.60
C PHE A 25 -1.03 2.75 -6.59
N GLY A 26 -0.51 2.13 -5.53
CA GLY A 26 -0.42 0.68 -5.40
C GLY A 26 -1.79 0.01 -5.38
N LEU A 27 -2.71 0.52 -4.55
CA LEU A 27 -4.07 -0.02 -4.46
C LEU A 27 -4.85 0.20 -5.77
N ASN A 28 -4.78 1.39 -6.37
CA ASN A 28 -5.41 1.61 -7.68
C ASN A 28 -4.81 0.71 -8.77
N SER A 29 -3.50 0.45 -8.73
CA SER A 29 -2.86 -0.46 -9.67
C SER A 29 -3.39 -1.88 -9.50
N ILE A 30 -3.53 -2.40 -8.27
CA ILE A 30 -4.12 -3.73 -8.02
C ILE A 30 -5.57 -3.78 -8.52
N LEU A 31 -6.39 -2.78 -8.17
CA LEU A 31 -7.80 -2.70 -8.59
C LEU A 31 -7.95 -2.74 -10.12
N PHE A 32 -7.10 -2.00 -10.84
CA PHE A 32 -7.10 -1.98 -12.30
C PHE A 32 -6.58 -3.31 -12.90
N GLN A 33 -5.44 -3.79 -12.41
CA GLN A 33 -4.72 -4.95 -12.96
C GLN A 33 -5.43 -6.27 -12.72
N ARG A 34 -6.19 -6.38 -11.61
CA ARG A 34 -7.04 -7.54 -11.31
C ARG A 34 -8.49 -7.36 -11.79
N ALA A 35 -8.76 -6.30 -12.56
CA ALA A 35 -10.06 -6.02 -13.16
C ALA A 35 -11.25 -5.99 -12.17
N LEU A 36 -11.01 -5.55 -10.92
CA LEU A 36 -12.07 -5.39 -9.90
C LEU A 36 -13.07 -4.29 -10.27
N TYR A 37 -12.62 -3.33 -11.08
CA TYR A 37 -13.46 -2.30 -11.66
C TYR A 37 -13.22 -2.23 -13.17
N PRO A 38 -14.22 -1.80 -13.96
CA PRO A 38 -14.06 -1.59 -15.39
C PRO A 38 -12.90 -0.65 -15.73
N ALA A 39 -12.19 -0.94 -16.83
CA ALA A 39 -11.01 -0.17 -17.23
C ALA A 39 -11.33 1.31 -17.52
N ASP A 40 -12.54 1.62 -17.97
CA ASP A 40 -13.04 2.98 -18.23
C ASP A 40 -13.32 3.78 -16.94
N SER A 41 -13.30 3.13 -15.78
CA SER A 41 -13.40 3.77 -14.45
C SER A 41 -12.04 4.30 -13.97
N PHE A 42 -10.98 4.13 -14.76
CA PHE A 42 -9.63 4.60 -14.44
C PHE A 42 -9.12 5.59 -15.49
N LYS A 43 -8.29 6.53 -15.04
CA LYS A 43 -7.54 7.45 -15.88
C LYS A 43 -6.04 7.18 -15.75
N ARG A 44 -5.30 7.50 -16.80
CA ARG A 44 -3.83 7.41 -16.79
C ARG A 44 -3.23 8.61 -16.06
N GLU A 45 -2.24 8.35 -15.22
CA GLU A 45 -1.49 9.38 -14.49
C GLU A 45 0.01 9.08 -14.57
N LYS A 46 0.83 10.08 -14.87
CA LYS A 46 2.29 9.94 -14.92
C LYS A 46 2.89 10.25 -13.56
N LYS A 47 3.46 9.26 -12.89
CA LYS A 47 4.13 9.41 -11.58
C LYS A 47 5.32 8.46 -11.49
N TYR A 48 6.36 8.82 -10.73
CA TYR A 48 7.57 8.01 -10.53
C TYR A 48 8.22 7.50 -11.83
N GLY A 49 8.11 8.29 -12.92
CA GLY A 49 8.64 7.91 -14.23
C GLY A 49 7.88 6.79 -14.94
N ILE A 50 6.66 6.45 -14.49
CA ILE A 50 5.77 5.45 -15.09
C ILE A 50 4.36 6.00 -15.30
N THR A 51 3.61 5.35 -16.18
CA THR A 51 2.18 5.58 -16.35
C THR A 51 1.44 4.61 -15.43
N LEU A 52 0.68 5.15 -14.51
CA LEU A 52 -0.16 4.42 -13.56
C LEU A 52 -1.64 4.71 -13.85
N TYR A 53 -2.51 3.93 -13.23
CA TYR A 53 -3.95 4.08 -13.36
C TYR A 53 -4.53 4.49 -12.02
N VAL A 54 -5.40 5.48 -12.02
CA VAL A 54 -6.09 6.00 -10.83
C VAL A 54 -7.57 6.07 -11.14
N THR A 55 -8.40 5.62 -10.21
CA THR A 55 -9.84 5.65 -10.39
C THR A 55 -10.38 7.08 -10.47
N HIS A 56 -11.47 7.26 -11.19
CA HIS A 56 -12.33 8.44 -11.12
C HIS A 56 -13.80 8.07 -10.82
N GLU A 57 -14.04 6.81 -10.44
CA GLU A 57 -15.35 6.34 -10.01
C GLU A 57 -15.65 6.90 -8.61
N LYS A 58 -16.82 7.54 -8.47
CA LYS A 58 -17.13 8.36 -7.30
C LYS A 58 -17.25 7.55 -6.01
N LYS A 59 -17.83 6.34 -6.05
CA LYS A 59 -18.00 5.51 -4.86
C LYS A 59 -16.66 4.97 -4.38
N LEU A 60 -15.80 4.54 -5.29
CA LEU A 60 -14.46 4.08 -4.98
C LEU A 60 -13.60 5.22 -4.43
N LEU A 61 -13.68 6.43 -5.00
CA LEU A 61 -13.02 7.61 -4.43
C LEU A 61 -13.51 7.91 -3.00
N ALA A 62 -14.82 7.88 -2.77
CA ALA A 62 -15.41 8.11 -1.45
C ALA A 62 -15.00 7.06 -0.41
N PHE A 63 -14.63 5.84 -0.84
CA PHE A 63 -14.02 4.82 0.01
C PHE A 63 -12.52 5.06 0.23
N MET A 64 -11.77 5.32 -0.85
CA MET A 64 -10.31 5.40 -0.83
C MET A 64 -9.78 6.65 -0.13
N GLU A 65 -10.45 7.79 -0.27
CA GLU A 65 -9.97 9.06 0.30
C GLU A 65 -9.91 9.05 1.84
N PRO A 66 -10.99 8.68 2.57
CA PRO A 66 -10.93 8.57 4.04
C PRO A 66 -9.93 7.51 4.51
N LEU A 67 -9.90 6.36 3.83
CA LEU A 67 -8.93 5.28 4.10
C LEU A 67 -7.49 5.80 4.04
N LEU A 68 -7.11 6.48 2.96
CA LEU A 68 -5.76 6.98 2.76
C LEU A 68 -5.40 8.13 3.72
N GLN A 69 -6.37 8.96 4.11
CA GLN A 69 -6.19 9.98 5.15
C GLN A 69 -5.90 9.33 6.51
N GLN A 70 -6.68 8.31 6.88
CA GLN A 70 -6.49 7.58 8.13
C GLN A 70 -5.14 6.84 8.16
N VAL A 71 -4.73 6.26 7.02
CA VAL A 71 -3.40 5.64 6.86
C VAL A 71 -2.27 6.64 7.11
N GLU A 72 -2.34 7.85 6.53
CA GLU A 72 -1.35 8.91 6.78
C GLU A 72 -1.32 9.34 8.25
N TYR A 73 -2.49 9.45 8.89
CA TYR A 73 -2.58 9.75 10.31
C TYR A 73 -1.86 8.69 11.18
N TRP A 74 -2.16 7.41 10.97
CA TRP A 74 -1.51 6.33 11.72
C TRP A 74 -0.03 6.15 11.41
N LEU A 75 0.42 6.45 10.19
CA LEU A 75 1.85 6.51 9.83
C LEU A 75 2.55 7.64 10.60
N ALA A 76 1.95 8.84 10.65
CA ALA A 76 2.50 9.96 11.39
C ALA A 76 2.54 9.71 12.91
N LYS A 77 1.67 8.83 13.42
CA LYS A 77 1.67 8.36 14.82
C LYS A 77 2.50 7.10 15.06
N LYS A 78 3.12 6.52 14.02
CA LYS A 78 3.87 5.25 14.07
C LYS A 78 3.05 4.04 14.54
N GLN A 79 1.73 4.13 14.38
CA GLN A 79 0.77 3.13 14.84
C GLN A 79 0.45 2.09 13.76
N LEU A 80 0.61 2.43 12.48
CA LEU A 80 0.35 1.50 11.38
C LEU A 80 1.45 0.43 11.28
N LYS A 81 1.07 -0.85 11.32
CA LYS A 81 1.98 -2.00 11.21
C LYS A 81 1.84 -2.74 9.89
N ARG A 82 0.63 -2.83 9.35
CA ARG A 82 0.36 -3.51 8.09
C ARG A 82 -0.90 -2.96 7.43
N LEU A 83 -0.88 -2.87 6.11
CA LEU A 83 -2.07 -2.70 5.29
C LEU A 83 -2.22 -3.96 4.43
N VAL A 84 -3.43 -4.48 4.33
CA VAL A 84 -3.71 -5.64 3.48
C VAL A 84 -4.93 -5.40 2.62
N MET A 85 -4.79 -5.60 1.32
CA MET A 85 -5.94 -5.67 0.40
C MET A 85 -6.25 -7.13 0.12
N VAL A 86 -7.46 -7.55 0.45
CA VAL A 86 -7.97 -8.91 0.28
C VAL A 86 -8.86 -8.90 -0.95
N ILE A 87 -8.71 -9.89 -1.82
CA ILE A 87 -9.62 -10.13 -2.95
C ILE A 87 -10.29 -11.46 -2.69
N SER A 88 -11.63 -11.45 -2.73
CA SER A 88 -12.46 -12.61 -2.43
C SER A 88 -13.49 -12.83 -3.52
N GLU A 89 -13.82 -14.08 -3.80
CA GLU A 89 -14.92 -14.43 -4.71
C GLU A 89 -16.26 -13.98 -4.09
N VAL A 90 -17.11 -13.33 -4.90
CA VAL A 90 -18.35 -12.73 -4.41
C VAL A 90 -19.33 -13.79 -3.88
N LYS A 91 -19.41 -14.95 -4.54
CA LYS A 91 -20.38 -16.01 -4.23
C LYS A 91 -19.97 -16.82 -3.00
N THR A 92 -18.75 -17.35 -2.98
CA THR A 92 -18.26 -18.25 -1.94
C THR A 92 -17.69 -17.52 -0.73
N LYS A 93 -17.32 -16.24 -0.89
CA LYS A 93 -16.53 -15.47 0.09
C LYS A 93 -15.13 -16.06 0.34
N GLU A 94 -14.67 -16.96 -0.52
CA GLU A 94 -13.32 -17.49 -0.45
C GLU A 94 -12.31 -16.40 -0.84
N VAL A 95 -11.25 -16.26 -0.04
CA VAL A 95 -10.15 -15.35 -0.33
C VAL A 95 -9.23 -15.98 -1.37
N VAL A 96 -9.08 -15.31 -2.52
CA VAL A 96 -8.27 -15.78 -3.65
C VAL A 96 -6.91 -15.10 -3.73
N GLU A 97 -6.83 -13.84 -3.32
CA GLU A 97 -5.57 -13.09 -3.23
C GLU A 97 -5.53 -12.23 -1.97
N ARG A 98 -4.32 -12.06 -1.44
CA ARG A 98 -4.04 -11.24 -0.28
C ARG A 98 -2.76 -10.44 -0.51
N TRP A 99 -2.94 -9.17 -0.81
CA TRP A 99 -1.88 -8.19 -1.05
C TRP A 99 -1.48 -7.53 0.26
N GLN A 100 -0.34 -7.96 0.80
CA GLN A 100 0.16 -7.52 2.10
C GLN A 100 1.28 -6.49 1.94
N PHE A 101 1.16 -5.41 2.71
CA PHE A 101 2.16 -4.38 2.86
C PHE A 101 2.51 -4.28 4.34
N ASP A 102 3.69 -4.77 4.71
CA ASP A 102 4.22 -4.67 6.07
C ASP A 102 4.99 -3.35 6.22
N ILE A 103 4.66 -2.59 7.25
CA ILE A 103 5.28 -1.30 7.56
C ILE A 103 6.22 -1.48 8.75
N HIS A 104 7.49 -1.16 8.53
CA HIS A 104 8.48 -1.02 9.57
C HIS A 104 8.75 0.47 9.80
N THR A 105 8.53 0.94 11.03
CA THR A 105 8.87 2.31 11.42
C THR A 105 10.12 2.28 12.26
N GLU A 106 11.13 3.03 11.86
CA GLU A 106 12.37 3.20 12.63
C GLU A 106 12.06 3.86 13.97
N ASP A 107 12.71 3.38 15.03
CA ASP A 107 12.48 3.89 16.38
C ASP A 107 13.23 5.23 16.57
N LEU A 108 12.51 6.35 16.39
CA LEU A 108 13.09 7.69 16.51
C LEU A 108 13.28 8.14 17.98
N ALA A 109 13.09 7.24 18.96
CA ALA A 109 13.12 7.57 20.39
C ALA A 109 14.47 8.15 20.86
N GLU A 110 15.57 7.87 20.15
CA GLU A 110 16.91 8.31 20.53
C GLU A 110 17.31 9.70 19.97
N GLU A 111 16.56 10.30 19.04
CA GLU A 111 16.98 11.52 18.33
C GLU A 111 16.00 12.73 18.46
N GLY A 112 14.88 12.58 19.18
CA GLY A 112 13.88 13.63 19.41
C GLY A 112 12.93 13.88 18.24
N GLU A 113 11.84 14.62 18.46
CA GLU A 113 10.76 14.84 17.47
C GLU A 113 11.22 15.55 16.17
N ASN A 114 12.40 16.17 16.18
CA ASN A 114 13.03 16.85 15.04
C ASN A 114 14.13 16.01 14.35
N ALA A 115 14.19 14.70 14.62
CA ALA A 115 15.13 13.80 13.95
C ALA A 115 14.83 13.74 12.44
N HIS A 116 15.69 14.37 11.64
CA HIS A 116 15.63 14.28 10.19
C HIS A 116 16.54 13.15 9.71
N ARG A 117 15.96 12.18 8.99
CA ARG A 117 16.75 11.12 8.35
C ARG A 117 17.23 11.60 6.99
N VAL A 118 18.45 11.22 6.61
CA VAL A 118 19.03 11.65 5.33
C VAL A 118 18.92 10.52 4.32
N LYS A 119 18.09 10.71 3.29
CA LYS A 119 18.06 9.84 2.11
C LYS A 119 17.68 10.65 0.89
N ASP A 120 18.38 10.38 -0.21
CA ASP A 120 18.13 11.03 -1.49
C ASP A 120 16.69 10.72 -1.95
N GLU A 121 15.90 11.78 -2.15
CA GLU A 121 14.51 11.69 -2.60
C GLU A 121 14.41 10.98 -3.95
N LYS A 122 15.37 11.18 -4.86
CA LYS A 122 15.40 10.49 -6.15
C LYS A 122 15.51 8.98 -5.97
N LYS A 123 16.31 8.53 -5.00
CA LYS A 123 16.45 7.11 -4.66
C LYS A 123 15.15 6.55 -4.08
N ILE A 124 14.48 7.27 -3.17
CA ILE A 124 13.18 6.86 -2.62
C ILE A 124 12.15 6.70 -3.74
N ARG A 125 12.04 7.69 -4.62
CA ARG A 125 11.12 7.67 -5.76
C ARG A 125 11.43 6.54 -6.74
N GLN A 126 12.70 6.19 -6.94
CA GLN A 126 13.10 5.05 -7.76
C GLN A 126 12.69 3.72 -7.12
N GLU A 127 12.95 3.53 -5.83
CA GLU A 127 12.53 2.32 -5.11
C GLU A 127 11.01 2.14 -5.16
N ILE A 128 10.24 3.23 -4.95
CA ILE A 128 8.77 3.23 -5.11
C ILE A 128 8.37 2.82 -6.54
N SER A 129 9.02 3.40 -7.56
CA SER A 129 8.77 3.06 -8.97
C SER A 129 8.96 1.56 -9.23
N ASP A 130 10.03 0.98 -8.68
CA ASP A 130 10.36 -0.43 -8.87
C ASP A 130 9.29 -1.35 -8.25
N VAL A 131 8.77 -1.02 -7.07
CA VAL A 131 7.67 -1.77 -6.44
C VAL A 131 6.38 -1.65 -7.26
N LEU A 132 6.00 -0.44 -7.69
CA LEU A 132 4.79 -0.23 -8.50
C LEU A 132 4.86 -0.94 -9.86
N ARG A 133 6.05 -1.02 -10.48
CA ARG A 133 6.28 -1.82 -11.69
C ARG A 133 6.09 -3.30 -11.43
N GLN A 134 6.54 -3.82 -10.29
CA GLN A 134 6.34 -5.23 -9.93
C GLN A 134 4.88 -5.56 -9.63
N ILE A 135 4.15 -4.67 -8.96
CA ILE A 135 2.68 -4.81 -8.78
C ILE A 135 2.00 -4.88 -10.16
N THR A 136 2.41 -4.04 -11.10
CA THR A 136 1.85 -4.06 -12.46
C THR A 136 2.21 -5.35 -13.22
N ALA A 137 3.44 -5.84 -13.04
CA ALA A 137 3.92 -7.06 -13.70
C ALA A 137 3.33 -8.33 -13.09
N SER A 138 2.77 -8.28 -11.87
CA SER A 138 2.37 -9.48 -11.15
C SER A 138 1.26 -10.29 -11.84
N VAL A 139 0.39 -9.61 -12.58
CA VAL A 139 -0.70 -10.24 -13.33
C VAL A 139 -0.20 -11.34 -14.27
N SER A 140 1.04 -11.24 -14.74
CA SER A 140 1.62 -12.24 -15.66
C SER A 140 1.90 -13.59 -15.01
N PHE A 141 2.02 -13.65 -13.68
CA PHE A 141 2.32 -14.89 -12.95
C PHE A 141 1.24 -15.27 -11.93
N LEU A 142 0.27 -14.39 -11.65
CA LEU A 142 -0.87 -14.71 -10.80
C LEU A 142 -1.94 -15.48 -11.61
N PRO A 143 -2.65 -16.45 -11.00
CA PRO A 143 -3.77 -17.13 -11.65
C PRO A 143 -4.82 -16.17 -12.21
N LEU A 144 -5.58 -16.60 -13.21
CA LEU A 144 -6.67 -15.80 -13.77
C LEU A 144 -7.86 -15.79 -12.80
N LEU A 145 -8.45 -14.62 -12.58
CA LEU A 145 -9.71 -14.51 -11.83
C LEU A 145 -10.88 -14.72 -12.80
N GLU A 146 -11.46 -15.91 -12.80
CA GLU A 146 -12.57 -16.27 -13.69
C GLU A 146 -13.94 -15.87 -13.13
N GLU A 147 -14.08 -15.90 -11.80
CA GLU A 147 -15.33 -15.57 -11.12
C GLU A 147 -15.37 -14.09 -10.68
N PRO A 148 -16.57 -13.50 -10.51
CA PRO A 148 -16.70 -12.17 -9.96
C PRO A 148 -16.08 -12.08 -8.56
N VAL A 149 -15.19 -11.10 -8.38
CA VAL A 149 -14.49 -10.84 -7.12
C VAL A 149 -14.87 -9.48 -6.53
N SER A 150 -14.73 -9.37 -5.21
CA SER A 150 -14.76 -8.11 -4.46
C SER A 150 -13.45 -7.91 -3.71
N PHE A 151 -13.22 -6.71 -3.17
CA PHE A 151 -12.08 -6.44 -2.32
C PHE A 151 -12.47 -5.84 -0.97
N ASP A 152 -11.62 -6.08 0.01
CA ASP A 152 -11.66 -5.47 1.34
C ASP A 152 -10.26 -4.96 1.69
N VAL A 153 -10.17 -3.91 2.52
CA VAL A 153 -8.88 -3.41 3.03
C VAL A 153 -8.85 -3.57 4.54
N LEU A 154 -7.85 -4.30 5.02
CA LEU A 154 -7.59 -4.55 6.43
C LEU A 154 -6.40 -3.70 6.88
N ILE A 155 -6.52 -3.08 8.04
CA ILE A 155 -5.47 -2.28 8.65
C ILE A 155 -5.08 -2.91 9.98
N TYR A 156 -3.79 -3.17 10.17
CA TYR A 156 -3.25 -3.66 11.43
C TYR A 156 -2.49 -2.52 12.10
N THR A 157 -2.88 -2.20 13.32
CA THR A 157 -2.28 -1.17 14.17
C THR A 157 -1.74 -1.77 15.46
N GLY A 158 -1.10 -0.96 16.30
CA GLY A 158 -0.76 -1.36 17.67
C GLY A 158 -2.02 -1.54 18.52
N LYS A 159 -1.97 -2.42 19.53
CA LYS A 159 -3.12 -2.78 20.38
C LYS A 159 -3.84 -1.60 21.03
N ASP A 160 -3.11 -0.52 21.31
CA ASP A 160 -3.64 0.67 21.99
C ASP A 160 -4.13 1.75 21.01
N THR A 161 -4.35 1.39 19.74
CA THR A 161 -4.79 2.34 18.71
C THR A 161 -6.31 2.34 18.63
N GLU A 162 -6.92 3.49 18.87
CA GLU A 162 -8.35 3.69 18.67
C GLU A 162 -8.69 3.69 17.16
N ALA A 163 -9.66 2.84 16.79
CA ALA A 163 -10.22 2.82 15.44
C ALA A 163 -11.30 3.91 15.30
N PRO A 164 -11.43 4.57 14.13
CA PRO A 164 -12.53 5.49 13.88
C PRO A 164 -13.89 4.78 13.92
N GLU A 165 -14.99 5.53 14.12
CA GLU A 165 -16.33 4.98 14.34
C GLU A 165 -16.83 4.05 13.20
N ASP A 166 -16.51 4.38 11.94
CA ASP A 166 -16.94 3.61 10.77
C ASP A 166 -16.08 2.36 10.49
N TRP A 167 -15.14 2.03 11.39
CA TRP A 167 -14.23 0.89 11.26
C TRP A 167 -14.64 -0.23 12.20
N THR A 168 -14.51 -1.48 11.74
CA THR A 168 -14.86 -2.66 12.52
C THR A 168 -13.69 -3.63 12.58
N GLU A 169 -13.63 -4.40 13.67
CA GLU A 169 -12.68 -5.50 13.78
C GLU A 169 -13.02 -6.59 12.76
N SER A 170 -11.99 -7.16 12.14
CA SER A 170 -12.13 -8.21 11.13
C SER A 170 -11.12 -9.33 11.37
N GLY A 171 -11.46 -10.51 10.85
CA GLY A 171 -10.55 -11.65 10.82
C GLY A 171 -9.34 -11.39 9.92
N ALA A 172 -8.33 -12.25 10.01
CA ALA A 172 -7.10 -12.06 9.26
C ALA A 172 -7.22 -12.36 7.75
N CYS A 173 -8.33 -12.92 7.28
CA CYS A 173 -8.58 -13.28 5.87
C CYS A 173 -7.38 -14.00 5.22
N LEU A 174 -6.90 -15.06 5.89
CA LEU A 174 -5.77 -15.85 5.44
C LEU A 174 -6.19 -16.85 4.36
N ILE A 175 -5.28 -17.13 3.42
CA ILE A 175 -5.48 -18.12 2.37
C ILE A 175 -4.78 -19.42 2.78
N PRO A 176 -5.52 -20.52 3.04
CA PRO A 176 -4.91 -21.81 3.33
C PRO A 176 -4.15 -22.34 2.11
N ASN A 177 -2.99 -22.95 2.32
CA ASN A 177 -2.13 -23.51 1.26
C ASN A 177 -1.80 -22.52 0.13
N SER A 178 -1.59 -21.25 0.49
CA SER A 178 -1.23 -20.21 -0.47
C SER A 178 0.23 -20.29 -0.91
N GLU A 179 0.47 -19.87 -2.15
CA GLU A 179 1.80 -19.46 -2.61
C GLU A 179 2.01 -17.98 -2.29
N THR A 180 3.27 -17.58 -2.06
CA THR A 180 3.63 -16.20 -1.74
C THR A 180 4.69 -15.69 -2.70
N VAL A 181 4.43 -14.57 -3.37
CA VAL A 181 5.45 -13.82 -4.11
C VAL A 181 5.87 -12.61 -3.30
N GLN A 182 7.15 -12.58 -2.92
CA GLN A 182 7.77 -11.41 -2.31
C GLN A 182 8.18 -10.41 -3.39
N LEU A 183 7.67 -9.18 -3.30
CA LEU A 183 8.10 -8.06 -4.13
C LEU A 183 9.25 -7.31 -3.45
N ARG A 184 9.87 -6.39 -4.20
CA ARG A 184 10.83 -5.42 -3.68
C ARG A 184 10.18 -4.59 -2.57
N SER A 185 11.05 -4.07 -1.71
CA SER A 185 10.69 -3.10 -0.70
C SER A 185 11.21 -1.72 -1.08
N PHE A 186 10.69 -0.69 -0.41
CA PHE A 186 11.29 0.64 -0.42
C PHE A 186 11.38 1.18 0.99
N SER A 187 12.24 2.18 1.19
CA SER A 187 12.34 2.86 2.49
C SER A 187 12.53 4.36 2.32
N THR A 188 11.92 5.15 3.19
CA THR A 188 12.18 6.59 3.32
C THR A 188 13.28 6.88 4.35
N SER A 189 13.85 5.84 4.97
CA SER A 189 14.68 5.86 6.20
C SER A 189 13.91 6.19 7.48
N VAL A 190 12.60 6.45 7.38
CA VAL A 190 11.70 6.55 8.54
C VAL A 190 10.71 5.39 8.53
N HIS A 191 10.13 5.12 7.36
CA HIS A 191 9.26 3.99 7.11
C HIS A 191 9.89 3.10 6.03
N GLY A 192 9.99 1.81 6.31
CA GLY A 192 10.20 0.76 5.32
C GLY A 192 8.87 0.09 5.00
N VAL A 193 8.64 -0.21 3.72
CA VAL A 193 7.45 -0.94 3.26
C VAL A 193 7.90 -2.19 2.52
N ASN A 194 7.53 -3.35 3.04
CA ASN A 194 7.71 -4.64 2.39
C ASN A 194 6.40 -5.08 1.76
N THR A 195 6.44 -5.53 0.51
CA THR A 195 5.24 -5.92 -0.24
C THR A 195 5.30 -7.39 -0.62
N ASN A 196 4.22 -8.13 -0.39
CA ASN A 196 4.05 -9.47 -0.93
C ASN A 196 2.59 -9.70 -1.33
N VAL A 197 2.39 -10.68 -2.21
CA VAL A 197 1.06 -11.18 -2.55
C VAL A 197 1.01 -12.66 -2.24
N GLN A 198 0.00 -13.07 -1.49
CA GLN A 198 -0.38 -14.46 -1.32
C GLN A 198 -1.54 -14.76 -2.24
N TYR A 199 -1.53 -15.91 -2.91
CA TYR A 199 -2.60 -16.35 -3.78
C TYR A 199 -2.85 -17.84 -3.63
N LYS A 200 -4.08 -18.26 -3.90
CA LYS A 200 -4.43 -19.68 -3.95
C LYS A 200 -3.79 -20.29 -5.20
N ALA A 201 -2.97 -21.33 -5.02
CA ALA A 201 -2.42 -22.08 -6.15
C ALA A 201 -3.50 -23.01 -6.72
N ASP A 202 -3.61 -23.08 -8.04
CA ASP A 202 -4.47 -24.02 -8.73
C ASP A 202 -3.84 -25.43 -8.60
N PHE A 203 -4.29 -26.22 -7.63
CA PHE A 203 -3.98 -27.65 -7.56
C PHE A 203 -5.26 -28.48 -7.67
#